data_AF-A0A518K376-F1
#
_entry.id   AF-A0A518K376-F1
#
_cell.length_a   1.000
_cell.length_b   1.000
_cell.length_c   1.000
_cell.angle_alpha   90.00
_cell.angle_beta   90.00
_cell.angle_gamma   90.00
#
_symmetry.space_group_name_H-M   'P 1'
#
loop_
_entity.id
_entity.type
_entity.pdbx_description
1 polymer ?
#
loop_
_entity_poly.entity_id
_entity_poly.type
_entity_poly.pdbx_seq_one_letter_code
_entity_poly.pdbx_strand_id
1 'polypeptide(L)'
;MFAVFDNHAADKPNNADRGPAVLFSVLCHLALLLLLALLTSAGQGDGPLTLLASFDDGLDAEESLEGVPSVQLESELETPAALELSELLEESPVEAPRIDVGLLPSGASPGEVSANDSGSLSSSVPGAPQAEFFGVGSGGRSFVYVIDCSTSMIEQGKFEHAKQELMRSLRALQPSQKYLIVLFSDGAYPMDDLEPIKANKRNLDKTAQWLYALEPEGGTNPLPALLYALSLEPSAVFFLSDGRFEPLVIETIRKENRPGRDQVPIHTISFYTRQTEGMMKFLARLSGGTYKFVAPLEQP
;
A
#
# COMPACT_ATOMS: atom_id res chain seq x y z
N MET A 1 35.08 59.63 -33.52
CA MET A 1 36.41 58.99 -33.53
C MET A 1 36.17 57.50 -33.71
N PHE A 2 36.79 56.91 -34.73
CA PHE A 2 36.56 55.56 -35.26
C PHE A 2 37.07 54.43 -34.36
N ALA A 3 36.35 53.29 -34.38
CA ALA A 3 36.80 51.87 -34.34
C ALA A 3 35.51 51.03 -34.10
N VAL A 4 34.94 50.18 -34.96
CA VAL A 4 35.39 49.13 -35.90
C VAL A 4 36.21 48.03 -35.21
N PHE A 5 35.86 46.77 -35.53
CA PHE A 5 36.32 45.45 -35.08
C PHE A 5 35.49 44.85 -33.92
N ASP A 6 34.96 43.63 -33.98
CA ASP A 6 34.99 42.59 -35.01
C ASP A 6 33.86 41.58 -34.77
N ASN A 7 33.29 41.03 -35.84
CA ASN A 7 32.17 40.11 -35.82
C ASN A 7 32.72 38.68 -35.64
N HIS A 8 32.60 38.09 -34.44
CA HIS A 8 33.06 36.72 -34.20
C HIS A 8 32.08 35.73 -34.81
N ALA A 9 32.47 35.18 -35.96
CA ALA A 9 31.77 34.14 -36.68
C ALA A 9 31.62 32.88 -35.82
N ALA A 10 30.40 32.35 -35.77
CA ALA A 10 30.08 31.05 -35.21
C ALA A 10 30.76 29.95 -36.03
N ASP A 11 31.68 29.23 -35.38
CA ASP A 11 32.34 28.05 -35.91
C ASP A 11 31.32 26.88 -35.95
N LYS A 12 30.98 26.41 -37.14
CA LYS A 12 30.13 25.23 -37.33
C LYS A 12 31.00 23.98 -37.13
N PRO A 13 30.66 23.05 -36.23
CA PRO A 13 31.47 21.86 -36.03
C PRO A 13 31.43 20.96 -37.28
N ASN A 14 32.62 20.73 -37.82
CA ASN A 14 32.89 19.92 -38.99
C ASN A 14 32.48 18.46 -38.73
N ASN A 15 31.68 17.87 -39.61
CA ASN A 15 31.16 16.50 -39.49
C ASN A 15 32.22 15.40 -39.79
N ALA A 16 33.50 15.76 -39.84
CA ALA A 16 34.58 14.90 -40.31
C ALA A 16 35.22 14.03 -39.20
N ASP A 17 35.06 14.38 -37.93
CA ASP A 17 35.72 13.68 -36.81
C ASP A 17 34.81 12.69 -36.06
N ARG A 18 33.56 12.50 -36.50
CA ARG A 18 32.60 11.56 -35.86
C ARG A 18 32.79 10.10 -36.28
N GLY A 19 33.53 9.84 -37.35
CA GLY A 19 33.78 8.50 -37.88
C GLY A 19 34.37 7.52 -36.87
N PRO A 20 35.52 7.81 -36.23
CA PRO A 20 36.15 6.86 -35.31
C PRO A 20 35.39 6.69 -33.99
N ALA A 21 34.71 7.73 -33.50
CA ALA A 21 33.95 7.66 -32.24
C ALA A 21 32.68 6.81 -32.37
N VAL A 22 31.97 6.91 -33.51
CA VAL A 22 30.79 6.07 -33.78
C VAL A 22 31.21 4.62 -34.04
N LEU A 23 32.32 4.39 -34.74
CA LEU A 23 32.88 3.05 -34.94
C LEU A 23 33.26 2.37 -33.61
N PHE A 24 33.90 3.10 -32.70
CA PHE A 24 34.25 2.57 -31.38
C PHE A 24 33.00 2.25 -30.55
N SER A 25 31.99 3.12 -30.59
CA SER A 25 30.72 2.89 -29.92
C SER A 25 29.99 1.65 -30.47
N VAL A 26 29.93 1.49 -31.79
CA VAL A 26 29.30 0.31 -32.42
C VAL A 26 30.07 -0.97 -32.10
N LEU A 27 31.41 -0.93 -32.05
CA LEU A 27 32.23 -2.07 -31.66
C LEU A 27 31.98 -2.49 -30.20
N CYS A 28 31.88 -1.52 -29.29
CA CYS A 28 31.54 -1.79 -27.88
C CYS A 28 30.14 -2.40 -27.73
N HIS A 29 29.14 -1.88 -28.45
CA HIS A 29 27.79 -2.44 -28.40
C HIS A 29 27.74 -3.86 -28.99
N LEU A 30 28.47 -4.13 -30.09
CA LEU A 30 28.59 -5.48 -30.65
C LEU A 30 29.27 -6.47 -29.69
N ALA A 31 30.33 -6.04 -28.99
CA ALA A 31 31.01 -6.87 -28.00
C ALA A 31 30.09 -7.18 -26.79
N LEU A 32 29.30 -6.19 -26.33
CA LEU A 32 28.33 -6.36 -25.26
C LEU A 32 27.21 -7.34 -25.65
N LEU A 33 26.69 -7.23 -26.88
CA LEU A 33 25.67 -8.15 -27.40
C LEU A 33 26.23 -9.57 -27.56
N LEU A 34 27.49 -9.73 -27.99
CA LEU A 34 28.15 -11.03 -28.06
C LEU A 34 28.35 -11.65 -26.67
N LEU A 35 28.76 -10.85 -25.68
CA LEU A 35 28.90 -11.28 -24.30
C LEU A 35 27.56 -11.74 -23.71
N LEU A 36 26.49 -10.96 -23.92
CA LEU A 36 25.13 -11.31 -23.49
C LEU A 36 24.65 -12.59 -24.18
N ALA A 37 24.89 -12.74 -25.49
CA ALA A 37 24.52 -13.95 -26.23
C ALA A 37 25.24 -15.20 -25.69
N LEU A 38 26.53 -15.09 -25.35
CA LEU A 38 27.29 -16.19 -24.73
C LEU A 38 26.79 -16.52 -23.32
N LEU A 39 26.43 -15.51 -22.52
CA LEU A 39 25.83 -15.72 -21.19
C LEU A 39 24.45 -16.40 -21.28
N THR A 40 23.63 -16.03 -22.27
CA THR A 40 22.33 -16.69 -22.49
C THR A 40 22.49 -18.11 -23.05
N SER A 41 23.51 -18.35 -23.87
CA SER A 41 23.80 -19.68 -24.42
C SER A 41 24.39 -20.63 -23.38
N ALA A 42 25.10 -20.11 -22.37
CA ALA A 42 25.59 -20.91 -21.25
C ALA A 42 24.50 -21.31 -20.24
N GLY A 43 23.31 -20.67 -20.32
CA GLY A 43 22.16 -20.94 -19.45
C GLY A 43 21.18 -22.01 -19.97
N GLN A 44 21.37 -22.53 -21.18
CA GLN A 44 20.51 -23.57 -21.75
C GLN A 44 21.10 -24.97 -21.51
N GLY A 45 21.32 -25.31 -20.23
CA GLY A 45 21.56 -26.68 -19.80
C GLY A 45 20.24 -27.30 -19.36
N ASP A 46 19.72 -28.25 -20.13
CA ASP A 46 18.61 -29.11 -19.72
C ASP A 46 19.04 -29.92 -18.47
N GLY A 47 18.50 -29.56 -17.30
CA GLY A 47 18.68 -30.34 -16.08
C GLY A 47 18.08 -29.66 -14.85
N PRO A 48 17.45 -30.40 -13.92
CA PRO A 48 16.92 -29.83 -12.70
C PRO A 48 18.07 -29.37 -11.79
N LEU A 49 18.01 -28.08 -11.41
CA LEU A 49 18.98 -27.41 -10.55
C LEU A 49 19.14 -28.14 -9.21
N THR A 50 20.31 -28.73 -9.00
CA THR A 50 20.78 -29.13 -7.66
C THR A 50 21.88 -28.17 -7.26
N LEU A 51 21.59 -27.34 -6.26
CA LEU A 51 22.46 -26.27 -5.77
C LEU A 51 23.49 -26.89 -4.81
N LEU A 52 24.71 -27.16 -5.30
CA LEU A 52 25.85 -27.50 -4.45
C LEU A 52 26.80 -26.30 -4.39
N ALA A 53 26.86 -25.67 -3.23
CA ALA A 53 27.94 -24.78 -2.86
C ALA A 53 29.17 -25.62 -2.55
N SER A 54 30.19 -25.56 -3.40
CA SER A 54 31.53 -26.06 -3.10
C SER A 54 32.34 -24.95 -2.45
N PHE A 55 32.64 -25.11 -1.16
CA PHE A 55 33.79 -24.48 -0.52
C PHE A 55 34.98 -25.42 -0.70
N ASP A 56 36.08 -24.90 -1.22
CA ASP A 56 37.38 -25.56 -1.27
C ASP A 56 38.30 -24.81 -0.30
N ASP A 57 38.81 -25.48 0.72
CA ASP A 57 40.16 -25.24 1.23
C ASP A 57 40.63 -26.48 1.98
N GLY A 58 41.80 -26.98 1.58
CA GLY A 58 42.37 -28.25 2.05
C GLY A 58 43.08 -28.16 3.39
N LEU A 59 43.49 -29.32 3.91
CA LEU A 59 44.77 -29.58 4.58
C LEU A 59 44.87 -31.08 4.91
N ASP A 60 46.04 -31.65 4.61
CA ASP A 60 46.40 -33.07 4.65
C ASP A 60 46.64 -33.66 6.06
N ALA A 61 46.56 -35.00 6.10
CA ALA A 61 47.35 -35.97 6.89
C ALA A 61 46.70 -36.73 8.07
N GLU A 62 46.40 -38.01 7.77
CA GLU A 62 46.72 -39.25 8.50
C GLU A 62 46.38 -39.40 10.01
N GLU A 63 45.44 -40.32 10.30
CA GLU A 63 45.68 -41.64 10.94
C GLU A 63 44.67 -42.04 12.03
N SER A 64 44.24 -43.29 11.91
CA SER A 64 43.76 -44.23 12.93
C SER A 64 42.26 -44.35 13.21
N LEU A 65 41.80 -45.58 12.91
CA LEU A 65 40.48 -46.15 13.09
C LEU A 65 40.23 -46.52 14.55
N GLU A 66 39.03 -46.28 15.07
CA GLU A 66 38.34 -47.16 16.03
C GLU A 66 36.87 -46.70 16.25
N GLY A 67 35.91 -47.63 16.15
CA GLY A 67 34.66 -47.58 16.92
C GLY A 67 33.36 -47.05 16.27
N VAL A 68 32.57 -47.98 15.72
CA VAL A 68 31.08 -48.02 15.56
C VAL A 68 30.25 -47.42 16.72
N PRO A 69 28.90 -47.20 16.64
CA PRO A 69 27.95 -47.15 15.50
C PRO A 69 26.96 -45.95 15.53
N SER A 70 26.09 -45.92 14.51
CA SER A 70 24.90 -45.09 14.27
C SER A 70 23.94 -44.91 15.46
N VAL A 71 23.45 -43.67 15.67
CA VAL A 71 22.33 -43.35 16.56
C VAL A 71 21.25 -42.61 15.77
N GLN A 72 20.06 -43.21 15.73
CA GLN A 72 18.80 -42.60 15.32
C GLN A 72 18.35 -41.62 16.41
N LEU A 73 17.97 -40.39 16.02
CA LEU A 73 17.24 -39.49 16.94
C LEU A 73 15.75 -39.61 16.66
N GLU A 74 15.06 -40.27 17.59
CA GLU A 74 13.61 -40.18 17.75
C GLU A 74 13.23 -38.95 18.57
N SER A 75 12.03 -38.46 18.25
CA SER A 75 11.30 -37.40 18.91
C SER A 75 10.80 -37.81 20.29
N GLU A 76 10.86 -36.92 21.28
CA GLU A 76 9.89 -36.91 22.39
C GLU A 76 9.52 -35.49 22.82
N LEU A 77 8.22 -35.34 23.10
CA LEU A 77 7.56 -34.19 23.67
C LEU A 77 7.92 -34.03 25.14
N GLU A 78 8.01 -32.79 25.62
CA GLU A 78 7.86 -32.49 27.04
C GLU A 78 6.57 -31.68 27.29
N THR A 79 5.77 -32.18 28.23
CA THR A 79 4.79 -31.42 29.02
C THR A 79 5.51 -30.87 30.27
N PRO A 80 4.91 -29.93 31.01
CA PRO A 80 4.31 -30.40 32.26
C PRO A 80 3.08 -29.63 32.77
N ALA A 81 2.37 -30.37 33.64
CA ALA A 81 1.73 -29.95 34.89
C ALA A 81 0.39 -29.19 34.86
N ALA A 82 -0.64 -29.95 35.22
CA ALA A 82 -1.87 -29.50 35.85
C ALA A 82 -1.62 -29.00 37.28
N LEU A 83 -2.25 -27.88 37.63
CA LEU A 83 -2.57 -27.50 39.01
C LEU A 83 -4.00 -26.94 39.02
N GLU A 84 -4.83 -27.54 39.86
CA GLU A 84 -6.21 -27.17 40.15
C GLU A 84 -6.30 -25.84 40.88
N LEU A 85 -7.35 -25.05 40.61
CA LEU A 85 -7.92 -24.12 41.58
C LEU A 85 -9.36 -23.77 41.20
N SER A 86 -10.28 -24.66 41.54
CA SER A 86 -11.71 -24.41 41.57
C SER A 86 -12.13 -24.09 43.00
N GLU A 87 -12.09 -22.82 43.41
CA GLU A 87 -12.87 -22.30 44.54
C GLU A 87 -12.71 -20.78 44.67
N LEU A 88 -13.76 -20.13 45.17
CA LEU A 88 -13.97 -18.68 45.34
C LEU A 88 -14.53 -17.96 44.11
N LEU A 89 -15.87 -17.87 44.06
CA LEU A 89 -16.60 -16.62 44.32
C LEU A 89 -18.11 -16.92 44.29
N GLU A 90 -18.70 -17.10 45.48
CA GLU A 90 -20.10 -16.75 45.72
C GLU A 90 -20.24 -15.22 45.56
N GLU A 91 -21.24 -14.72 44.84
CA GLU A 91 -22.11 -13.59 45.25
C GLU A 91 -23.37 -13.48 44.33
N SER A 92 -24.54 -13.65 44.97
CA SER A 92 -25.83 -12.92 44.78
C SER A 92 -26.45 -12.64 43.39
N PRO A 93 -27.71 -13.04 43.12
CA PRO A 93 -28.47 -12.61 41.94
C PRO A 93 -29.11 -11.22 42.15
N VAL A 94 -28.81 -10.26 41.28
CA VAL A 94 -29.46 -8.93 41.25
C VAL A 94 -30.54 -8.89 40.16
N GLU A 95 -31.70 -8.43 40.60
CA GLU A 95 -33.00 -8.34 39.93
C GLU A 95 -33.00 -7.38 38.73
N ALA A 96 -33.61 -7.80 37.61
CA ALA A 96 -33.73 -7.02 36.39
C ALA A 96 -34.83 -5.94 36.50
N PRO A 97 -34.61 -4.70 36.02
CA PRO A 97 -35.71 -3.75 35.86
C PRO A 97 -36.50 -4.09 34.59
N ARG A 98 -37.78 -4.43 34.79
CA ARG A 98 -38.78 -4.46 33.71
C ARG A 98 -39.08 -3.04 33.28
N ILE A 99 -38.80 -2.70 32.02
CA ILE A 99 -39.36 -1.49 31.40
C ILE A 99 -40.60 -1.90 30.62
N ASP A 100 -41.73 -1.39 31.10
CA ASP A 100 -43.06 -1.47 30.53
C ASP A 100 -43.13 -0.58 29.27
N VAL A 101 -43.33 -1.17 28.10
CA VAL A 101 -43.63 -0.43 26.88
C VAL A 101 -44.99 -0.88 26.38
N GLY A 102 -45.98 -0.06 26.71
CA GLY A 102 -47.37 -0.23 26.32
C GLY A 102 -47.59 -0.17 24.81
N LEU A 103 -48.33 -1.18 24.35
CA LEU A 103 -49.47 -1.14 23.43
C LEU A 103 -49.34 -0.45 22.05
N LEU A 104 -49.55 -1.30 21.03
CA LEU A 104 -49.74 -1.07 19.58
C LEU A 104 -51.01 -0.24 19.28
N PRO A 105 -51.23 0.27 18.03
CA PRO A 105 -51.64 -0.56 16.87
C PRO A 105 -50.91 -0.20 15.55
N SER A 106 -50.47 -1.19 14.77
CA SER A 106 -51.19 -1.83 13.64
C SER A 106 -51.27 -0.97 12.37
N GLY A 107 -50.53 -1.40 11.35
CA GLY A 107 -50.59 -0.92 9.97
C GLY A 107 -49.80 -1.85 9.06
N ALA A 108 -50.50 -2.74 8.34
CA ALA A 108 -49.93 -3.77 7.50
C ALA A 108 -49.56 -3.25 6.09
N SER A 109 -48.40 -3.68 5.58
CA SER A 109 -48.23 -4.15 4.19
C SER A 109 -46.92 -4.94 4.03
N PRO A 110 -46.93 -6.10 3.36
CA PRO A 110 -45.74 -6.90 3.10
C PRO A 110 -45.07 -6.48 1.79
N GLY A 111 -43.77 -6.24 1.83
CA GLY A 111 -42.92 -6.08 0.66
C GLY A 111 -41.61 -6.81 0.89
N GLU A 112 -41.45 -7.93 0.18
CA GLU A 112 -40.22 -8.72 0.12
C GLU A 112 -39.05 -7.86 -0.39
N VAL A 113 -37.94 -7.84 0.33
CA VAL A 113 -36.63 -7.59 -0.26
C VAL A 113 -35.58 -8.50 0.35
N SER A 114 -34.75 -8.99 -0.56
CA SER A 114 -33.85 -10.12 -0.45
C SER A 114 -32.59 -9.83 0.36
N ALA A 115 -32.06 -10.88 0.98
CA ALA A 115 -30.82 -10.90 1.72
C ALA A 115 -29.60 -10.70 0.80
N ASN A 116 -28.74 -9.74 1.16
CA ASN A 116 -27.28 -9.88 1.33
C ASN A 116 -26.60 -8.52 1.19
N ASP A 117 -26.30 -7.86 2.31
CA ASP A 117 -25.05 -7.10 2.46
C ASP A 117 -24.75 -6.92 3.95
N SER A 118 -23.75 -7.64 4.45
CA SER A 118 -23.20 -7.42 5.79
C SER A 118 -22.26 -6.22 5.74
N GLY A 119 -22.83 -5.04 5.49
CA GLY A 119 -22.16 -3.76 5.66
C GLY A 119 -22.11 -3.42 7.15
N SER A 120 -20.91 -3.26 7.68
CA SER A 120 -20.69 -2.75 9.04
C SER A 120 -21.37 -1.38 9.18
N LEU A 121 -22.51 -1.36 9.85
CA LEU A 121 -23.20 -0.14 10.25
C LEU A 121 -22.38 0.52 11.36
N SER A 122 -21.44 1.39 10.98
CA SER A 122 -20.85 2.34 11.91
C SER A 122 -21.96 3.27 12.39
N SER A 123 -22.26 3.22 13.69
CA SER A 123 -23.24 4.06 14.36
C SER A 123 -22.82 5.53 14.26
N SER A 124 -23.24 6.18 13.18
CA SER A 124 -22.95 7.59 12.92
C SER A 124 -23.77 8.46 13.86
N VAL A 125 -23.10 9.16 14.77
CA VAL A 125 -23.72 10.26 15.53
C VAL A 125 -24.00 11.41 14.55
N PRO A 126 -25.26 11.86 14.39
CA PRO A 126 -25.58 12.98 13.52
C PRO A 126 -24.81 14.24 13.92
N GLY A 127 -24.02 14.80 12.99
CA GLY A 127 -23.28 16.05 13.18
C GLY A 127 -21.82 15.92 13.59
N ALA A 128 -21.30 14.71 13.84
CA ALA A 128 -19.86 14.53 14.02
C ALA A 128 -19.11 14.77 12.70
N PRO A 129 -17.92 15.42 12.70
CA PRO A 129 -17.11 15.59 11.50
C PRO A 129 -16.65 14.22 10.97
N GLN A 130 -16.97 13.92 9.71
CA GLN A 130 -16.64 12.66 9.06
C GLN A 130 -15.99 12.92 7.69
N ALA A 131 -15.10 12.04 7.29
CA ALA A 131 -14.57 11.93 5.94
C ALA A 131 -15.14 10.65 5.31
N GLU A 132 -15.45 10.69 4.02
CA GLU A 132 -15.93 9.52 3.29
C GLU A 132 -15.22 9.41 1.94
N PHE A 133 -14.69 8.24 1.60
CA PHE A 133 -14.01 7.98 0.33
C PHE A 133 -14.46 6.62 -0.23
N PHE A 134 -15.06 6.63 -1.43
CA PHE A 134 -15.68 5.43 -2.02
C PHE A 134 -16.71 4.73 -1.12
N GLY A 135 -17.47 5.51 -0.33
CA GLY A 135 -18.44 5.00 0.63
C GLY A 135 -17.84 4.45 1.93
N VAL A 136 -16.53 4.55 2.10
CA VAL A 136 -15.86 4.22 3.36
C VAL A 136 -15.76 5.48 4.21
N GLY A 137 -16.48 5.51 5.32
CA GLY A 137 -16.52 6.65 6.24
C GLY A 137 -15.57 6.49 7.43
N SER A 138 -15.00 7.60 7.90
CA SER A 138 -14.25 7.68 9.15
C SER A 138 -14.50 9.01 9.87
N GLY A 139 -14.75 8.96 11.17
CA GLY A 139 -14.91 10.16 12.01
C GLY A 139 -13.56 10.72 12.43
N GLY A 140 -13.42 12.04 12.48
CA GLY A 140 -12.14 12.63 12.88
C GLY A 140 -11.88 14.06 12.43
N ARG A 141 -10.67 14.54 12.73
CA ARG A 141 -10.25 15.92 12.46
C ARG A 141 -9.12 16.04 11.44
N SER A 142 -8.36 14.99 11.21
CA SER A 142 -7.23 14.97 10.28
C SER A 142 -7.22 13.65 9.52
N PHE A 143 -7.14 13.68 8.20
CA PHE A 143 -7.18 12.49 7.36
C PHE A 143 -6.02 12.50 6.36
N VAL A 144 -5.44 11.34 6.08
CA VAL A 144 -4.43 11.21 5.03
C VAL A 144 -4.95 10.26 3.96
N TYR A 145 -4.86 10.70 2.70
CA TYR A 145 -5.27 9.93 1.53
C TYR A 145 -4.01 9.43 0.85
N VAL A 146 -3.78 8.12 0.89
CA VAL A 146 -2.66 7.44 0.22
C VAL A 146 -3.18 6.78 -1.05
N ILE A 147 -2.83 7.34 -2.21
CA ILE A 147 -3.45 7.00 -3.49
C ILE A 147 -2.40 6.50 -4.48
N ASP A 148 -2.67 5.34 -5.05
CA ASP A 148 -1.84 4.73 -6.09
C ASP A 148 -1.82 5.59 -7.36
N CYS A 149 -0.63 5.93 -7.84
CA CYS A 149 -0.39 6.59 -9.12
C CYS A 149 0.59 5.79 -9.98
N SER A 150 0.64 4.47 -9.80
CA SER A 150 1.44 3.57 -10.63
C SER A 150 0.86 3.43 -12.05
N THR A 151 1.66 2.88 -12.96
CA THR A 151 1.30 2.76 -14.39
C THR A 151 -0.02 2.01 -14.63
N SER A 152 -0.42 1.05 -13.79
CA SER A 152 -1.70 0.33 -13.91
C SER A 152 -2.93 1.23 -13.76
N MET A 153 -2.77 2.38 -13.10
CA MET A 153 -3.83 3.37 -12.89
C MET A 153 -4.15 4.19 -14.16
N ILE A 154 -3.35 4.07 -15.23
CA ILE A 154 -3.66 4.68 -16.54
C ILE A 154 -4.84 3.96 -17.20
N GLU A 155 -4.95 2.65 -17.00
CA GLU A 155 -5.93 1.81 -17.67
C GLU A 155 -7.36 2.20 -17.32
N GLN A 156 -8.25 2.19 -18.31
CA GLN A 156 -9.70 2.38 -18.12
C GLN A 156 -10.07 3.67 -17.36
N GLY A 157 -9.22 4.69 -17.39
CA GLY A 157 -9.44 5.95 -16.69
C GLY A 157 -9.46 5.82 -15.16
N LYS A 158 -8.85 4.77 -14.60
CA LYS A 158 -8.79 4.52 -13.16
C LYS A 158 -8.32 5.73 -12.37
N PHE A 159 -7.20 6.33 -12.77
CA PHE A 159 -6.64 7.47 -12.06
C PHE A 159 -7.56 8.69 -12.11
N GLU A 160 -8.19 8.96 -13.25
CA GLU A 160 -9.14 10.07 -13.38
C GLU A 160 -10.37 9.85 -12.50
N HIS A 161 -10.90 8.63 -12.44
CA HIS A 161 -11.99 8.29 -11.52
C HIS A 161 -11.56 8.44 -10.05
N ALA A 162 -10.34 8.02 -9.69
CA ALA A 162 -9.79 8.22 -8.35
C ALA A 162 -9.64 9.71 -8.00
N LYS A 163 -9.16 10.56 -8.92
CA LYS A 163 -9.07 12.02 -8.73
C LYS A 163 -10.44 12.65 -8.49
N GLN A 164 -11.44 12.27 -9.28
CA GLN A 164 -12.79 12.81 -9.15
C GLN A 164 -13.40 12.46 -7.79
N GLU A 165 -13.30 11.20 -7.37
CA GLU A 165 -13.80 10.77 -6.06
C GLU A 165 -12.99 11.38 -4.91
N LEU A 166 -11.68 11.53 -5.05
CA LEU A 166 -10.84 12.19 -4.05
C LEU A 166 -11.29 13.64 -3.86
N MET A 167 -11.49 14.38 -4.95
CA MET A 167 -11.98 15.75 -4.88
C MET A 167 -13.42 15.84 -4.37
N ARG A 168 -14.28 14.84 -4.64
CA ARG A 168 -15.61 14.74 -4.02
C ARG A 168 -15.48 14.62 -2.50
N SER A 169 -14.66 13.67 -2.04
CA SER A 169 -14.39 13.40 -0.62
C SER A 169 -13.87 14.65 0.10
N LEU A 170 -12.85 15.30 -0.46
CA LEU A 170 -12.23 16.49 0.14
C LEU A 170 -13.19 17.68 0.23
N ARG A 171 -14.09 17.85 -0.74
CA ARG A 171 -15.12 18.90 -0.71
C ARG A 171 -16.23 18.62 0.29
N ALA A 172 -16.44 17.36 0.68
CA ALA A 172 -17.41 16.98 1.70
C ALA A 172 -16.90 17.23 3.13
N LEU A 173 -15.58 17.43 3.31
CA LEU A 173 -15.00 17.76 4.60
C LEU A 173 -15.46 19.13 5.10
N GLN A 174 -15.61 19.25 6.42
CA GLN A 174 -15.82 20.53 7.08
C GLN A 174 -14.56 21.40 6.96
N PRO A 175 -14.68 22.73 6.83
CA PRO A 175 -13.52 23.63 6.70
C PRO A 175 -12.52 23.60 7.86
N SER A 176 -12.92 23.07 9.02
CA SER A 176 -12.09 22.89 10.21
C SER A 176 -11.28 21.59 10.19
N GLN A 177 -11.70 20.59 9.42
CA GLN A 177 -10.98 19.33 9.23
C GLN A 177 -9.75 19.56 8.37
N LYS A 178 -8.73 18.72 8.59
CA LYS A 178 -7.48 18.73 7.86
C LYS A 178 -7.37 17.51 6.96
N TYR A 179 -6.65 17.67 5.85
CA TYR A 179 -6.34 16.58 4.94
C TYR A 179 -4.90 16.71 4.42
N LEU A 180 -4.33 15.58 4.03
CA LEU A 180 -3.12 15.50 3.22
C LEU A 180 -3.31 14.42 2.14
N ILE A 181 -2.77 14.64 0.96
CA ILE A 181 -2.70 13.63 -0.10
C ILE A 181 -1.25 13.18 -0.25
N VAL A 182 -1.04 11.88 -0.29
CA VAL A 182 0.23 11.24 -0.59
C VAL A 182 0.01 10.31 -1.76
N LEU A 183 0.49 10.69 -2.93
CA LEU A 183 0.53 9.77 -4.06
C LEU A 183 1.69 8.81 -3.89
N PHE A 184 1.58 7.61 -4.45
CA PHE A 184 2.70 6.67 -4.46
C PHE A 184 2.78 5.89 -5.76
N SER A 185 4.02 5.61 -6.15
CA SER A 185 4.38 4.65 -7.19
C SER A 185 5.65 3.92 -6.77
N ASP A 186 6.83 4.30 -7.25
CA ASP A 186 8.11 3.74 -6.78
C ASP A 186 8.54 4.30 -5.41
N GLY A 187 7.95 5.43 -5.02
CA GLY A 187 8.15 6.10 -3.73
C GLY A 187 6.91 6.85 -3.27
N ALA A 188 7.10 7.77 -2.31
CA ALA A 188 6.04 8.63 -1.78
C ALA A 188 6.16 10.06 -2.32
N TYR A 189 5.04 10.60 -2.77
CA TYR A 189 4.91 11.94 -3.34
C TYR A 189 3.79 12.70 -2.62
N PRO A 190 4.07 13.28 -1.43
CA PRO A 190 3.11 14.14 -0.77
C PRO A 190 2.86 15.41 -1.58
N MET A 191 1.70 16.04 -1.35
CA MET A 191 1.47 17.42 -1.78
C MET A 191 2.50 18.39 -1.20
N ASP A 192 2.63 19.57 -1.82
CA ASP A 192 3.65 20.58 -1.47
C ASP A 192 3.68 20.93 0.03
N ASP A 193 2.51 20.98 0.68
CA ASP A 193 2.45 21.12 2.13
C ASP A 193 2.72 19.75 2.78
N LEU A 194 3.87 19.62 3.46
CA LEU A 194 4.29 18.37 4.12
C LEU A 194 3.53 18.04 5.42
N GLU A 195 2.46 18.76 5.72
CA GLU A 195 1.60 18.57 6.88
C GLU A 195 0.12 18.70 6.48
N PRO A 196 -0.82 18.04 7.19
CA PRO A 196 -2.24 18.15 6.90
C PRO A 196 -2.78 19.60 6.98
N ILE A 197 -3.37 20.07 5.88
CA ILE A 197 -3.92 21.42 5.73
C ILE A 197 -5.44 21.43 5.85
N LYS A 198 -6.01 22.57 6.24
CA LYS A 198 -7.47 22.72 6.39
C LYS A 198 -8.23 22.57 5.05
N ALA A 199 -9.40 21.94 5.06
CA ALA A 199 -10.33 21.81 3.95
C ALA A 199 -11.13 23.10 3.63
N ASN A 200 -10.45 24.25 3.59
CA ASN A 200 -11.06 25.51 3.14
C ASN A 200 -10.98 25.65 1.62
N LYS A 201 -11.83 26.51 1.05
CA LYS A 201 -11.92 26.74 -0.41
C LYS A 201 -10.56 27.01 -1.07
N ARG A 202 -9.73 27.87 -0.49
CA ARG A 202 -8.42 28.23 -1.07
C ARG A 202 -7.49 27.02 -1.18
N ASN A 203 -7.46 26.19 -0.14
CA ASN A 203 -6.63 25.00 -0.11
C ASN A 203 -7.14 23.94 -1.08
N LEU A 204 -8.46 23.72 -1.13
CA LEU A 204 -9.09 22.80 -2.09
C LEU A 204 -8.84 23.22 -3.55
N ASP A 205 -8.90 24.52 -3.85
CA ASP A 205 -8.61 25.05 -5.20
C ASP A 205 -7.16 24.76 -5.61
N LYS A 206 -6.19 24.93 -4.69
CA LYS A 206 -4.78 24.59 -4.91
C LYS A 206 -4.57 23.09 -5.09
N THR A 207 -5.16 22.29 -4.22
CA THR A 207 -5.09 20.83 -4.28
C THR A 207 -5.66 20.32 -5.60
N ALA A 208 -6.76 20.88 -6.09
CA ALA A 208 -7.30 20.51 -7.41
C ALA A 208 -6.28 20.79 -8.53
N GLN A 209 -5.68 21.98 -8.56
CA GLN A 209 -4.68 22.33 -9.57
C GLN A 209 -3.47 21.39 -9.56
N TRP A 210 -2.95 21.09 -8.36
CA TRP A 210 -1.86 20.13 -8.18
C TRP A 210 -2.25 18.72 -8.63
N LEU A 211 -3.39 18.20 -8.17
CA LEU A 211 -3.82 16.82 -8.42
C LEU A 211 -4.10 16.56 -9.91
N TYR A 212 -4.74 17.52 -10.59
CA TYR A 212 -5.08 17.35 -12.01
C TYR A 212 -3.90 17.56 -12.97
N ALA A 213 -2.78 18.11 -12.50
CA ALA A 213 -1.55 18.23 -13.29
C ALA A 213 -0.72 16.94 -13.35
N LEU A 214 -1.04 15.95 -12.51
CA LEU A 214 -0.24 14.73 -12.35
C LEU A 214 -0.74 13.60 -13.27
N GLU A 215 0.17 12.77 -13.74
CA GLU A 215 -0.07 11.57 -14.53
C GLU A 215 0.48 10.35 -13.78
N PRO A 216 -0.12 9.15 -13.91
CA PRO A 216 0.45 7.95 -13.29
C PRO A 216 1.75 7.53 -13.97
N GLU A 217 2.72 7.09 -13.18
CA GLU A 217 4.00 6.58 -13.68
C GLU A 217 4.64 5.63 -12.66
N GLY A 218 5.57 4.78 -13.12
CA GLY A 218 6.37 3.93 -12.23
C GLY A 218 5.67 2.66 -11.75
N GLY A 219 6.30 1.99 -10.77
CA GLY A 219 5.85 0.77 -10.12
C GLY A 219 4.92 0.99 -8.94
N THR A 220 4.74 -0.04 -8.10
CA THR A 220 3.77 -0.03 -6.98
C THR A 220 4.45 -0.39 -5.66
N ASN A 221 4.90 0.63 -4.92
CA ASN A 221 5.52 0.53 -3.61
C ASN A 221 4.83 1.46 -2.60
N PRO A 222 3.81 0.97 -1.87
CA PRO A 222 3.05 1.80 -0.93
C PRO A 222 3.76 2.04 0.41
N LEU A 223 4.85 1.31 0.72
CA LEU A 223 5.44 1.33 2.05
C LEU A 223 5.93 2.72 2.48
N PRO A 224 6.71 3.47 1.67
CA PRO A 224 7.16 4.80 2.06
C PRO A 224 5.99 5.76 2.33
N ALA A 225 4.93 5.67 1.53
CA ALA A 225 3.76 6.55 1.64
C ALA A 225 2.92 6.25 2.88
N LEU A 226 2.70 4.97 3.18
CA LEU A 226 1.99 4.55 4.39
C LEU A 226 2.77 4.88 5.66
N LEU A 227 4.10 4.71 5.67
CA LEU A 227 4.93 5.09 6.82
C LEU A 227 4.89 6.61 7.06
N TYR A 228 5.01 7.39 5.98
CA TYR A 228 4.86 8.84 6.07
C TYR A 228 3.47 9.24 6.56
N ALA A 229 2.39 8.62 6.06
CA ALA A 229 1.04 8.87 6.53
C ALA A 229 0.86 8.59 8.02
N LEU A 230 1.42 7.49 8.54
CA LEU A 230 1.37 7.14 9.96
C LEU A 230 2.16 8.11 10.83
N SER A 231 3.30 8.61 10.34
CA SER A 231 4.12 9.59 11.09
C SER A 231 3.41 10.91 11.40
N LEU A 232 2.32 11.20 10.70
CA LEU A 232 1.48 12.39 10.88
C LEU A 232 0.37 12.19 11.93
N GLU A 233 0.25 10.99 12.49
CA GLU A 233 -0.76 10.59 13.49
C GLU A 233 -2.20 11.05 13.14
N PRO A 234 -2.70 10.76 11.91
CA PRO A 234 -4.02 11.21 11.51
C PRO A 234 -5.13 10.45 12.25
N SER A 235 -6.34 11.00 12.22
CA SER A 235 -7.53 10.29 12.71
C SER A 235 -7.83 9.03 11.91
N ALA A 236 -7.51 9.02 10.60
CA ALA A 236 -7.56 7.84 9.76
C ALA A 236 -6.72 8.02 8.48
N VAL A 237 -6.33 6.88 7.90
CA VAL A 237 -5.72 6.81 6.57
C VAL A 237 -6.71 6.14 5.61
N PHE A 238 -6.91 6.73 4.44
CA PHE A 238 -7.60 6.09 3.32
C PHE A 238 -6.56 5.64 2.29
N PHE A 239 -6.44 4.33 2.08
CA PHE A 239 -5.46 3.72 1.20
C PHE A 239 -6.13 3.09 -0.02
N LEU A 240 -5.86 3.63 -1.22
CA LEU A 240 -6.39 3.12 -2.48
C LEU A 240 -5.29 2.56 -3.35
N SER A 241 -5.48 1.35 -3.88
CA SER A 241 -4.58 0.73 -4.84
C SER A 241 -5.30 -0.27 -5.76
N ASP A 242 -4.83 -0.35 -7.01
CA ASP A 242 -5.20 -1.40 -7.96
C ASP A 242 -4.07 -2.43 -8.17
N GLY A 243 -2.86 -2.17 -7.67
CA GLY A 243 -1.68 -3.00 -7.84
C GLY A 243 -1.41 -3.96 -6.68
N ARG A 244 -0.62 -5.01 -6.93
CA ARG A 244 -0.05 -5.85 -5.87
C ARG A 244 1.18 -5.20 -5.28
N PHE A 245 1.36 -5.37 -3.98
CA PHE A 245 2.56 -4.98 -3.25
C PHE A 245 3.04 -6.13 -2.37
N GLU A 246 4.27 -6.02 -1.88
CA GLU A 246 4.92 -7.09 -1.13
C GLU A 246 4.24 -7.33 0.24
N PRO A 247 4.10 -8.59 0.70
CA PRO A 247 3.56 -8.90 2.03
C PRO A 247 4.32 -8.23 3.18
N LEU A 248 5.62 -7.98 3.01
CA LEU A 248 6.48 -7.30 3.99
C LEU A 248 5.97 -5.90 4.35
N VAL A 249 5.24 -5.24 3.44
CA VAL A 249 4.60 -3.96 3.70
C VAL A 249 3.68 -4.07 4.90
N ILE A 250 2.81 -5.09 4.93
CA ILE A 250 1.83 -5.27 6.02
C ILE A 250 2.54 -5.54 7.35
N GLU A 251 3.59 -6.35 7.34
CA GLU A 251 4.36 -6.65 8.54
C GLU A 251 5.03 -5.40 9.12
N THR A 252 5.57 -4.55 8.25
CA THR A 252 6.21 -3.29 8.64
C THR A 252 5.18 -2.32 9.18
N ILE A 253 4.07 -2.14 8.47
CA ILE A 253 2.97 -1.28 8.92
C ILE A 253 2.39 -1.75 10.25
N ARG A 254 2.27 -3.05 10.49
CA ARG A 254 1.84 -3.58 11.80
C ARG A 254 2.82 -3.24 12.93
N LYS A 255 4.13 -3.23 12.66
CA LYS A 255 5.16 -2.92 13.66
C LYS A 255 5.13 -1.44 14.06
N GLU A 256 4.88 -0.56 13.10
CA GLU A 256 4.80 0.89 13.30
C GLU A 256 3.43 1.32 13.85
N ASN A 257 2.33 0.73 13.38
CA ASN A 257 0.96 1.04 13.78
C ASN A 257 0.43 0.01 14.81
N ARG A 258 1.07 -0.02 15.99
CA ARG A 258 0.79 -1.03 17.02
C ARG A 258 -0.64 -0.91 17.55
N PRO A 259 -1.31 -2.04 17.85
CA PRO A 259 -2.63 -2.01 18.49
C PRO A 259 -2.59 -1.25 19.81
N GLY A 260 -3.56 -0.35 20.02
CA GLY A 260 -3.63 0.49 21.21
C GLY A 260 -4.49 1.73 21.02
N ARG A 261 -4.45 2.63 22.01
CA ARG A 261 -5.23 3.88 22.00
C ARG A 261 -4.86 4.81 20.85
N ASP A 262 -3.60 4.77 20.44
CA ASP A 262 -3.02 5.64 19.41
C ASP A 262 -2.91 4.92 18.04
N GLN A 263 -3.56 3.76 17.89
CA GLN A 263 -3.60 3.04 16.61
C GLN A 263 -4.39 3.86 15.58
N VAL A 264 -3.80 4.08 14.41
CA VAL A 264 -4.43 4.80 13.30
C VAL A 264 -5.21 3.80 12.43
N PRO A 265 -6.53 3.95 12.26
CA PRO A 265 -7.29 3.10 11.35
C PRO A 265 -6.89 3.34 9.89
N ILE A 266 -6.57 2.26 9.17
CA ILE A 266 -6.25 2.29 7.73
C ILE A 266 -7.43 1.65 6.98
N HIS A 267 -8.23 2.49 6.34
CA HIS A 267 -9.31 2.07 5.47
C HIS A 267 -8.76 1.75 4.09
N THR A 268 -8.95 0.54 3.59
CA THR A 268 -8.36 0.06 2.34
C THR A 268 -9.40 -0.05 1.23
N ILE A 269 -9.04 0.41 0.03
CA ILE A 269 -9.88 0.38 -1.16
C ILE A 269 -9.13 -0.37 -2.26
N SER A 270 -9.60 -1.59 -2.58
CA SER A 270 -9.18 -2.30 -3.79
C SER A 270 -9.93 -1.75 -4.99
N PHE A 271 -9.19 -1.22 -5.96
CA PHE A 271 -9.76 -0.46 -7.05
C PHE A 271 -9.73 -1.26 -8.36
N TYR A 272 -10.89 -1.50 -8.96
CA TYR A 272 -11.13 -2.17 -10.25
C TYR A 272 -10.69 -3.64 -10.35
N THR A 273 -9.82 -4.11 -9.46
CA THR A 273 -9.33 -5.48 -9.41
C THR A 273 -9.34 -6.02 -7.99
N ARG A 274 -9.63 -7.32 -7.86
CA ARG A 274 -9.64 -8.05 -6.58
C ARG A 274 -8.35 -8.78 -6.29
N GLN A 275 -7.32 -8.63 -7.13
CA GLN A 275 -6.06 -9.35 -6.98
C GLN A 275 -5.40 -9.16 -5.60
N THR A 276 -5.60 -7.99 -4.97
CA THR A 276 -5.06 -7.67 -3.64
C THR A 276 -6.07 -7.74 -2.51
N GLU A 277 -7.30 -8.19 -2.77
CA GLU A 277 -8.40 -8.15 -1.80
C GLU A 277 -8.04 -8.80 -0.45
N GLY A 278 -7.34 -9.95 -0.48
CA GLY A 278 -6.89 -10.62 0.75
C GLY A 278 -5.93 -9.76 1.60
N MET A 279 -4.92 -9.17 0.95
CA MET A 279 -3.92 -8.31 1.61
C MET A 279 -4.56 -7.01 2.13
N MET A 280 -5.44 -6.40 1.33
CA MET A 280 -6.14 -5.17 1.67
C MET A 280 -7.10 -5.36 2.85
N LYS A 281 -7.87 -6.46 2.86
CA LYS A 281 -8.71 -6.84 4.01
C LYS A 281 -7.88 -7.08 5.26
N PHE A 282 -6.75 -7.77 5.12
CA PHE A 282 -5.88 -8.06 6.25
C PHE A 282 -5.29 -6.78 6.85
N LEU A 283 -4.79 -5.86 6.02
CA LEU A 283 -4.28 -4.56 6.46
C LEU A 283 -5.35 -3.70 7.16
N ALA A 284 -6.55 -3.62 6.59
CA ALA A 284 -7.66 -2.89 7.21
C ALA A 284 -8.01 -3.47 8.58
N ARG A 285 -8.16 -4.80 8.67
CA ARG A 285 -8.49 -5.47 9.93
C ARG A 285 -7.42 -5.26 11.00
N LEU A 286 -6.14 -5.35 10.64
CA LEU A 286 -5.05 -5.19 11.59
C LEU A 286 -4.93 -3.77 12.17
N SER A 287 -5.32 -2.77 11.39
CA SER A 287 -5.26 -1.35 11.79
C SER A 287 -6.56 -0.86 12.46
N GLY A 288 -7.62 -1.65 12.49
CA GLY A 288 -8.95 -1.22 12.95
C GLY A 288 -9.74 -0.42 11.90
N GLY A 289 -9.30 -0.43 10.64
CA GLY A 289 -10.02 0.15 9.52
C GLY A 289 -11.03 -0.81 8.87
N THR A 290 -11.54 -0.40 7.72
CA THR A 290 -12.53 -1.16 6.91
C THR A 290 -12.05 -1.32 5.48
N TYR A 291 -12.58 -2.32 4.78
CA TYR A 291 -12.22 -2.64 3.40
C TYR A 291 -13.39 -2.36 2.46
N LYS A 292 -13.08 -1.84 1.26
CA LYS A 292 -14.03 -1.70 0.16
C LYS A 292 -13.41 -2.17 -1.16
N PHE A 293 -14.21 -2.87 -1.95
CA PHE A 293 -13.93 -3.09 -3.36
C PHE A 293 -14.73 -2.10 -4.21
N VAL A 294 -14.08 -1.49 -5.20
CA VAL A 294 -14.72 -0.65 -6.21
C VAL A 294 -14.61 -1.33 -7.56
N ALA A 295 -15.74 -1.64 -8.18
CA ALA A 295 -15.77 -2.26 -9.51
C ALA A 295 -15.39 -1.26 -10.61
N PRO A 296 -14.89 -1.74 -11.77
CA PRO A 296 -14.74 -0.90 -12.97
C PRO A 296 -16.05 -0.22 -13.35
N LEU A 297 -15.95 0.98 -13.92
CA LEU A 297 -17.12 1.62 -14.51
C LEU A 297 -17.64 0.76 -15.67
N GLU A 298 -18.96 0.56 -15.72
CA GLU A 298 -19.59 -0.08 -16.88
C GLU A 298 -19.29 0.77 -18.11
N GLN A 299 -18.66 0.16 -19.12
CA GLN A 299 -18.45 0.84 -20.40
C GLN A 299 -19.80 0.86 -21.15
N PRO A 300 -20.23 2.02 -21.67
CA PRO A 300 -21.46 2.14 -22.44
C PRO A 300 -21.43 1.35 -23.76
#